data_AF-A0A927Y6Q1-F1
#
_entry.id   AF-A0A927Y6Q1-F1
#
_cell.length_a   1.000
_cell.length_b   1.000
_cell.length_c   1.000
_cell.angle_alpha   90.00
_cell.angle_beta   90.00
_cell.angle_gamma   90.00
#
_symmetry.space_group_name_H-M   'P 1'
#
loop_
_entity.id
_entity.type
_entity.pdbx_description
1 polymer ?
#
loop_
_entity_poly.entity_id
_entity_poly.type
_entity_poly.pdbx_seq_one_letter_code
_entity_poly.pdbx_strand_id
1 'polypeptide(L)'
;MNPIPVVLSTDENYWVPACVTIASLVTNAFEDTVYDIYILYSGDILTQMEAAIERIYTKTIMPKRVHFVSAKDWKVAEQENLTGYVTGATFYRLYIAEFLKEYEKCLYIDVDVVVRKDLTELYNVELGDCYLAGVKDQCVQEIMRGMNPMERMGLESVSSYINAGILVMNLTLLRRDGMVERFVQTIDKHYLYDDQGILNHCCYGRIKHLPVKYNLFQRFYGYQERLSSRIYTGNELEGAEDPAIVHQAGSLKPWNNMRMVGCGEWWGYLDYFITPDEQQKYRERVVMQTPYENWNKIISCCKSMMDVVIFGCGKLGKQLIEELLNCNIGNIKLICDNGASGENDEYQGISITSVEKGIIAYPNAFWVISSQKYAEGMRKQLLEYGVAQERICEYITRNMEYLWVLQRELYAEEVEQLIQQVLGKSCEKYLTAKAKVDSLTKSERDALEKRYEISRWMITD
;
A
#
# COMPACT_ATOMS: atom_id res chain seq x y z
N MET A 1 29.82 3.35 21.69
CA MET A 1 28.49 2.76 21.92
C MET A 1 28.38 1.48 21.11
N ASN A 2 27.60 0.50 21.58
CA ASN A 2 27.31 -0.69 20.79
C ASN A 2 26.33 -0.29 19.67
N PRO A 3 26.57 -0.71 18.43
CA PRO A 3 25.69 -0.36 17.32
C PRO A 3 24.32 -1.03 17.50
N ILE A 4 23.28 -0.40 16.94
CA ILE A 4 21.91 -0.90 16.95
C ILE A 4 21.72 -1.83 15.74
N PRO A 5 21.55 -3.14 15.93
CA PRO A 5 21.30 -4.06 14.81
C PRO A 5 19.90 -3.83 14.23
N VAL A 6 19.86 -3.53 12.93
CA VAL A 6 18.63 -3.33 12.15
C VAL A 6 18.59 -4.33 11.02
N VAL A 7 17.48 -5.03 10.86
CA VAL A 7 17.29 -6.03 9.81
C VAL A 7 16.17 -5.61 8.89
N LEU A 8 16.43 -5.65 7.57
CA LEU A 8 15.44 -5.42 6.52
C LEU A 8 15.39 -6.63 5.59
N SER A 9 14.27 -6.85 4.92
CA SER A 9 14.11 -7.90 3.91
C SER A 9 13.60 -7.34 2.60
N THR A 10 14.24 -7.69 1.48
CA THR A 10 13.94 -7.10 0.17
C THR A 10 14.16 -8.09 -0.99
N ASP A 11 13.73 -7.68 -2.18
CA ASP A 11 13.85 -8.42 -3.44
C ASP A 11 13.98 -7.47 -4.65
N GLU A 12 13.91 -8.02 -5.86
CA GLU A 12 13.97 -7.29 -7.13
C GLU A 12 12.91 -6.20 -7.30
N ASN A 13 11.75 -6.34 -6.66
CA ASN A 13 10.65 -5.38 -6.75
C ASN A 13 10.75 -4.27 -5.70
N TYR A 14 11.42 -4.54 -4.56
CA TYR A 14 11.43 -3.65 -3.39
C TYR A 14 12.81 -3.10 -3.00
N TRP A 15 13.87 -3.33 -3.77
CA TRP A 15 15.20 -2.81 -3.42
C TRP A 15 15.28 -1.27 -3.40
N VAL A 16 14.52 -0.57 -4.26
CA VAL A 16 14.46 0.90 -4.25
C VAL A 16 13.77 1.43 -2.98
N PRO A 17 12.55 0.96 -2.60
CA PRO A 17 11.96 1.24 -1.29
C PRO A 17 12.91 0.94 -0.12
N ALA A 18 13.65 -0.17 -0.16
CA ALA A 18 14.62 -0.53 0.86
C ALA A 18 15.73 0.53 1.01
N CYS A 19 16.27 1.02 -0.12
CA CYS A 19 17.23 2.14 -0.12
C CYS A 19 16.61 3.43 0.42
N VAL A 20 15.34 3.73 0.15
CA VAL A 20 14.64 4.89 0.75
C VAL A 20 14.51 4.73 2.27
N THR A 21 14.15 3.54 2.74
CA THR A 21 14.08 3.23 4.17
C THR A 21 15.45 3.45 4.83
N ILE A 22 16.52 2.90 4.25
CA ILE A 22 17.89 3.08 4.75
C ILE A 22 18.28 4.56 4.72
N ALA A 23 18.03 5.29 3.63
CA ALA A 23 18.32 6.71 3.54
C ALA A 23 17.63 7.50 4.66
N SER A 24 16.34 7.25 4.90
CA SER A 24 15.59 7.91 5.97
C SER A 24 16.11 7.53 7.37
N LEU A 25 16.52 6.27 7.59
CA LEU A 25 17.08 5.81 8.86
C LEU A 25 18.41 6.51 9.19
N VAL A 26 19.36 6.51 8.25
CA VAL A 26 20.73 6.97 8.52
C VAL A 26 20.89 8.49 8.49
N THR A 27 19.92 9.21 7.90
CA THR A 27 19.91 10.67 7.84
C THR A 27 19.20 11.31 9.04
N ASN A 28 18.31 10.58 9.71
CA ASN A 28 17.64 11.01 10.94
C ASN A 28 18.29 10.45 12.23
N ALA A 29 19.40 9.71 12.10
CA ALA A 29 20.17 9.21 13.23
C ALA A 29 20.77 10.37 14.05
N PHE A 30 20.89 10.20 15.37
CA PHE A 30 21.72 11.11 16.17
C PHE A 30 23.21 10.95 15.83
N GLU A 31 24.01 11.98 16.09
CA GLU A 31 25.45 11.99 15.78
C GLU A 31 26.22 10.82 16.43
N ASP A 32 25.76 10.35 17.59
CA ASP A 32 26.36 9.28 18.38
C ASP A 32 25.69 7.91 18.16
N THR A 33 24.65 7.85 17.33
CA THR A 33 23.96 6.61 16.98
C THR A 33 24.62 5.95 15.78
N VAL A 34 24.80 4.63 15.87
CA VAL A 34 25.34 3.80 14.79
C VAL A 34 24.40 2.63 14.57
N TYR A 35 23.83 2.53 13.37
CA TYR A 35 23.05 1.37 12.96
C TYR A 35 23.97 0.32 12.30
N ASP A 36 23.81 -0.95 12.70
CA ASP A 36 24.41 -2.11 12.03
C ASP A 36 23.33 -2.78 11.17
N ILE A 37 23.35 -2.51 9.86
CA ILE A 37 22.23 -2.80 8.98
C ILE A 37 22.45 -4.13 8.25
N TYR A 38 21.54 -5.07 8.42
CA TYR A 38 21.52 -6.36 7.74
C TYR A 38 20.38 -6.41 6.74
N ILE A 39 20.71 -6.69 5.48
CA ILE A 39 19.78 -6.71 4.36
C ILE A 39 19.65 -8.15 3.89
N LEU A 40 18.53 -8.78 4.26
CA LEU A 40 18.16 -10.12 3.80
C LEU A 40 17.56 -9.98 2.40
N TYR A 41 18.12 -10.65 1.41
CA TYR A 41 17.75 -10.38 0.01
C TYR A 41 17.70 -11.62 -0.88
N SER A 42 16.91 -11.51 -1.94
CA SER A 42 16.85 -12.45 -3.08
C SER A 42 16.88 -11.70 -4.41
N GLY A 43 17.27 -12.41 -5.46
CA GLY A 43 17.38 -11.86 -6.82
C GLY A 43 18.70 -11.12 -7.11
N ASP A 44 18.80 -10.60 -8.32
CA ASP A 44 20.01 -9.93 -8.84
C ASP A 44 19.97 -8.41 -8.60
N ILE A 45 20.04 -8.02 -7.32
CA ILE A 45 19.94 -6.61 -6.89
C ILE A 45 21.19 -6.04 -6.24
N LEU A 46 22.17 -6.88 -5.89
CA LEU A 46 23.29 -6.51 -5.02
C LEU A 46 24.07 -5.31 -5.59
N THR A 47 24.49 -5.38 -6.86
CA THR A 47 25.28 -4.34 -7.51
C THR A 47 24.57 -2.97 -7.51
N GLN A 48 23.28 -2.96 -7.83
CA GLN A 48 22.50 -1.72 -7.91
C GLN A 48 22.26 -1.13 -6.51
N MET A 49 21.96 -2.00 -5.54
CA MET A 49 21.69 -1.62 -4.17
C MET A 49 22.95 -1.12 -3.46
N GLU A 50 24.10 -1.78 -3.63
CA GLU A 50 25.40 -1.30 -3.13
C GLU A 50 25.72 0.10 -3.65
N ALA A 51 25.59 0.31 -4.97
CA ALA A 51 25.85 1.62 -5.58
C ALA A 51 24.91 2.72 -5.04
N ALA A 52 23.64 2.41 -4.79
CA ALA A 52 22.69 3.33 -4.16
C ALA A 52 23.09 3.62 -2.70
N ILE A 53 23.44 2.61 -1.92
CA ILE A 53 23.87 2.74 -0.53
C ILE A 53 25.15 3.57 -0.42
N GLU A 54 26.15 3.37 -1.29
CA GLU A 54 27.33 4.25 -1.30
C GLU A 54 26.93 5.72 -1.45
N ARG A 55 26.00 6.03 -2.36
CA ARG A 55 25.51 7.40 -2.58
C ARG A 55 24.77 7.93 -1.35
N ILE A 56 23.96 7.12 -0.68
CA ILE A 56 23.31 7.47 0.60
C ILE A 56 24.38 7.89 1.63
N TYR A 57 25.42 7.07 1.79
CA TYR A 57 26.47 7.33 2.78
C TYR A 57 27.38 8.52 2.44
N THR A 58 27.38 9.01 1.19
CA THR A 58 28.02 10.32 0.89
C THR A 58 27.28 11.52 1.49
N LYS A 59 26.05 11.33 1.98
CA LYS A 59 25.17 12.40 2.49
C LYS A 59 24.99 12.36 4.01
N THR A 60 25.64 11.43 4.71
CA THR A 60 25.58 11.31 6.17
C THR A 60 26.98 11.14 6.76
N ILE A 61 27.17 11.55 8.01
CA ILE A 61 28.40 11.33 8.78
C ILE A 61 28.40 9.98 9.51
N MET A 62 27.25 9.28 9.53
CA MET A 62 27.13 7.99 10.21
C MET A 62 28.06 6.95 9.57
N PRO A 63 28.86 6.21 10.35
CA PRO A 63 29.70 5.14 9.82
C PRO A 63 28.88 4.08 9.06
N LYS A 64 29.34 3.72 7.86
CA LYS A 64 28.72 2.65 7.07
C LYS A 64 28.97 1.28 7.69
N ARG A 65 27.90 0.62 8.10
CA ARG A 65 27.87 -0.77 8.55
C ARG A 65 26.67 -1.46 7.92
N VAL A 66 26.87 -2.01 6.73
CA VAL A 66 25.83 -2.62 5.93
C VAL A 66 26.30 -4.01 5.50
N HIS A 67 25.45 -5.00 5.74
CA HIS A 67 25.72 -6.41 5.52
C HIS A 67 24.64 -7.02 4.64
N PHE A 68 25.02 -7.60 3.51
CA PHE A 68 24.11 -8.30 2.62
C PHE A 68 24.09 -9.79 2.92
N VAL A 69 22.89 -10.35 3.04
CA VAL A 69 22.66 -11.75 3.39
C VAL A 69 21.73 -12.36 2.37
N SER A 70 22.27 -13.24 1.53
CA SER A 70 21.43 -13.93 0.55
C SER A 70 20.52 -14.94 1.24
N ALA A 71 19.22 -14.79 1.01
CA ALA A 71 18.18 -15.69 1.52
C ALA A 71 17.71 -16.72 0.48
N LYS A 72 18.37 -16.78 -0.69
CA LYS A 72 17.97 -17.63 -1.83
C LYS A 72 17.86 -19.13 -1.47
N ASP A 73 18.65 -19.60 -0.51
CA ASP A 73 18.74 -21.01 -0.11
C ASP A 73 17.86 -21.32 1.12
N TRP A 74 17.05 -20.36 1.59
CA TRP A 74 16.20 -20.55 2.75
C TRP A 74 14.90 -21.25 2.34
N LYS A 75 14.41 -22.17 3.16
CA LYS A 75 13.16 -22.91 2.90
C LYS A 75 11.95 -22.00 2.63
N VAL A 76 11.98 -20.78 3.16
CA VAL A 76 10.92 -19.78 3.01
C VAL A 76 10.98 -18.98 1.71
N ALA A 77 12.09 -19.07 0.95
CA ALA A 77 12.27 -18.28 -0.27
C ALA A 77 11.26 -18.62 -1.38
N GLU A 78 10.68 -19.83 -1.35
CA GLU A 78 9.69 -20.30 -2.33
C GLU A 78 8.23 -20.02 -1.90
N GLN A 79 8.00 -19.41 -0.73
CA GLN A 79 6.65 -19.18 -0.22
C GLN A 79 5.97 -17.98 -0.90
N GLU A 80 4.72 -18.17 -1.30
CA GLU A 80 3.84 -17.11 -1.80
C GLU A 80 2.78 -16.76 -0.76
N ASN A 81 2.52 -15.46 -0.58
CA ASN A 81 1.52 -14.95 0.37
C ASN A 81 0.09 -15.18 -0.19
N LEU A 82 -0.87 -15.54 0.66
CA LEU A 82 -2.30 -15.62 0.29
C LEU A 82 -2.86 -14.29 -0.22
N THR A 83 -2.19 -13.22 0.21
CA THR A 83 -2.22 -11.83 -0.22
C THR A 83 -2.34 -11.52 -1.70
N GLY A 84 -1.45 -12.18 -2.46
CA GLY A 84 -0.98 -11.72 -3.76
C GLY A 84 -0.10 -10.44 -3.73
N TYR A 85 0.12 -9.81 -2.56
CA TYR A 85 0.81 -8.51 -2.44
C TYR A 85 2.26 -8.58 -1.92
N VAL A 86 2.70 -9.74 -1.41
CA VAL A 86 3.96 -9.88 -0.67
C VAL A 86 4.72 -11.10 -1.17
N THR A 87 6.03 -10.95 -1.40
CA THR A 87 6.92 -12.00 -1.87
C THR A 87 7.46 -12.83 -0.69
N GLY A 88 8.16 -13.93 -0.98
CA GLY A 88 8.85 -14.75 0.03
C GLY A 88 9.80 -13.96 0.94
N ALA A 89 10.21 -12.75 0.54
CA ALA A 89 11.06 -11.87 1.33
C ALA A 89 10.51 -11.55 2.72
N THR A 90 9.19 -11.45 2.89
CA THR A 90 8.59 -11.19 4.21
C THR A 90 8.89 -12.29 5.23
N PHE A 91 8.97 -13.54 4.76
CA PHE A 91 9.21 -14.70 5.61
C PHE A 91 10.66 -14.79 6.10
N TYR A 92 11.59 -14.03 5.51
CA TYR A 92 12.99 -13.97 5.95
C TYR A 92 13.08 -13.49 7.41
N ARG A 93 12.13 -12.66 7.87
CA ARG A 93 12.08 -12.18 9.26
C ARG A 93 11.92 -13.31 10.29
N LEU A 94 11.31 -14.44 9.89
CA LEU A 94 11.14 -15.59 10.77
C LEU A 94 12.47 -16.27 11.14
N TYR A 95 13.51 -16.09 10.33
CA TYR A 95 14.83 -16.71 10.52
C TYR A 95 15.86 -15.82 11.24
N ILE A 96 15.50 -14.57 11.57
CA ILE A 96 16.45 -13.58 12.08
C ILE A 96 17.22 -14.09 13.31
N ALA A 97 16.54 -14.76 14.24
CA ALA A 97 17.18 -15.25 15.46
C ALA A 97 18.23 -16.33 15.22
N GLU A 98 18.10 -17.14 14.16
CA GLU A 98 19.08 -18.16 13.76
C GLU A 98 20.25 -17.57 12.98
N PHE A 99 20.00 -16.54 12.17
CA PHE A 99 21.03 -15.88 11.40
C PHE A 99 21.89 -14.93 12.26
N LEU A 100 21.24 -14.06 13.04
CA LEU A 100 21.88 -12.95 13.76
C LEU A 100 22.26 -13.37 15.18
N LYS A 101 23.31 -14.19 15.30
CA LYS A 101 23.70 -14.89 16.54
C LYS A 101 24.47 -14.01 17.52
N GLU A 102 25.15 -12.99 17.02
CA GLU A 102 26.01 -12.10 17.80
C GLU A 102 25.23 -11.03 18.59
N TYR A 103 23.93 -10.89 18.33
CA TYR A 103 23.07 -9.92 19.01
C TYR A 103 22.02 -10.59 19.89
N GLU A 104 21.72 -9.97 21.03
CA GLU A 104 20.65 -10.39 21.94
C GLU A 104 19.28 -9.87 21.52
N LYS A 105 19.26 -8.72 20.85
CA LYS A 105 18.06 -7.98 20.44
C LYS A 105 18.31 -7.28 19.12
N CYS A 106 17.30 -7.14 18.27
CA CYS A 106 17.38 -6.31 17.07
C CYS A 106 16.08 -5.57 16.77
N LEU A 107 16.19 -4.57 15.88
CA LEU A 107 15.05 -3.99 15.19
C LEU A 107 14.86 -4.71 13.85
N TYR A 108 13.64 -5.13 13.55
CA TYR A 108 13.23 -5.48 12.20
C TYR A 108 12.37 -4.35 11.64
N ILE A 109 12.64 -3.95 10.41
CA ILE A 109 11.99 -2.83 9.72
C ILE A 109 11.63 -3.24 8.30
N ASP A 110 10.35 -3.17 7.94
CA ASP A 110 9.88 -3.34 6.56
C ASP A 110 10.45 -2.26 5.64
N VAL A 111 10.60 -2.59 4.37
CA VAL A 111 11.29 -1.76 3.37
C VAL A 111 10.39 -0.68 2.76
N ASP A 112 9.14 -0.60 3.18
CA ASP A 112 8.15 0.38 2.75
C ASP A 112 7.82 1.38 3.86
N VAL A 113 8.82 1.80 4.63
CA VAL A 113 8.66 2.83 5.66
C VAL A 113 9.51 4.06 5.39
N VAL A 114 9.14 5.16 6.03
CA VAL A 114 9.97 6.36 6.16
C VAL A 114 10.24 6.56 7.65
N VAL A 115 11.52 6.49 8.02
CA VAL A 115 12.00 6.77 9.38
C VAL A 115 12.27 8.27 9.48
N ARG A 116 11.56 8.95 10.40
CA ARG A 116 11.58 10.41 10.58
C ARG A 116 12.38 10.85 11.80
N LYS A 117 12.75 9.92 12.68
CA LYS A 117 13.45 10.18 13.95
C LYS A 117 14.41 9.04 14.26
N ASP A 118 15.42 9.33 15.08
CA ASP A 118 16.32 8.32 15.64
C ASP A 118 15.56 7.24 16.42
N LEU A 119 16.00 5.99 16.28
CA LEU A 119 15.35 4.80 16.82
C LEU A 119 16.02 4.24 18.08
N THR A 120 16.93 4.98 18.72
CA THR A 120 17.58 4.56 19.97
C THR A 120 16.56 4.32 21.08
N GLU A 121 15.54 5.18 21.22
CA GLU A 121 14.44 5.00 22.19
C GLU A 121 13.68 3.69 21.93
N LEU A 122 13.36 3.41 20.67
CA LEU A 122 12.67 2.18 20.25
C LEU A 122 13.50 0.94 20.56
N TYR A 123 14.80 0.96 20.20
CA TYR A 123 15.70 -0.16 20.49
C TYR A 123 15.84 -0.39 22.00
N ASN A 124 15.85 0.66 22.82
CA ASN A 124 16.02 0.55 24.26
C ASN A 124 14.78 0.08 25.03
N VAL A 125 13.65 -0.16 24.36
CA VAL A 125 12.47 -0.76 25.00
C VAL A 125 12.85 -2.10 25.66
N GLU A 126 12.50 -2.22 26.94
CA GLU A 126 12.68 -3.45 27.70
C GLU A 126 11.63 -4.48 27.29
N LEU A 127 12.06 -5.65 26.81
CA LEU A 127 11.17 -6.73 26.40
C LEU A 127 10.78 -7.66 27.55
N GLY A 128 11.60 -7.75 28.60
CA GLY A 128 11.37 -8.69 29.70
C GLY A 128 11.27 -10.13 29.19
N ASP A 129 10.14 -10.77 29.46
CA ASP A 129 9.80 -12.11 29.00
C ASP A 129 9.05 -12.12 27.66
N CYS A 130 8.90 -11.00 26.95
CA CYS A 130 8.29 -10.98 25.63
C CYS A 130 9.28 -11.39 24.53
N TYR A 131 8.80 -12.16 23.54
CA TYR A 131 9.57 -12.50 22.34
C TYR A 131 9.73 -11.29 21.42
N LEU A 132 8.68 -10.48 21.32
CA LEU A 132 8.57 -9.39 20.37
C LEU A 132 7.94 -8.16 21.04
N ALA A 133 8.24 -6.97 20.52
CA ALA A 133 7.39 -5.81 20.69
C ALA A 133 7.00 -5.22 19.32
N GLY A 134 5.76 -4.77 19.19
CA GLY A 134 5.22 -4.21 17.96
C GLY A 134 4.00 -3.32 18.23
N VAL A 135 3.57 -2.56 17.23
CA VAL A 135 2.36 -1.72 17.31
C VAL A 135 1.14 -2.55 16.94
N LYS A 136 0.04 -2.42 17.68
CA LYS A 136 -1.23 -3.09 17.35
C LYS A 136 -1.69 -2.76 15.94
N ASP A 137 -2.13 -3.76 15.20
CA ASP A 137 -2.67 -3.58 13.85
C ASP A 137 -4.17 -3.26 13.91
N GLN A 138 -4.51 -1.97 13.84
CA GLN A 138 -5.91 -1.54 13.84
C GLN A 138 -6.69 -2.12 12.67
N CYS A 139 -6.09 -2.25 11.48
CA CYS A 139 -6.81 -2.74 10.30
C CYS A 139 -7.24 -4.20 10.51
N VAL A 140 -6.34 -5.04 11.02
CA VAL A 140 -6.66 -6.43 11.36
C VAL A 140 -7.74 -6.51 12.43
N GLN A 141 -7.61 -5.73 13.51
CA GLN A 141 -8.59 -5.75 14.60
C GLN A 141 -9.98 -5.29 14.16
N GLU A 142 -10.06 -4.31 13.26
CA GLU A 142 -11.31 -3.84 12.66
C GLU A 142 -11.93 -4.90 11.72
N ILE A 143 -11.13 -5.52 10.84
CA ILE A 143 -11.59 -6.58 9.93
C ILE A 143 -12.13 -7.78 10.71
N MET A 144 -11.48 -8.12 11.82
CA MET A 144 -11.85 -9.25 12.68
C MET A 144 -13.07 -8.97 13.56
N ARG A 145 -13.66 -7.77 13.52
CA ARG A 145 -14.86 -7.46 14.32
C ARG A 145 -16.03 -8.35 13.93
N GLY A 146 -16.60 -9.01 14.93
CA GLY A 146 -17.71 -9.95 14.76
C GLY A 146 -17.32 -11.27 14.12
N MET A 147 -16.03 -11.51 13.85
CA MET A 147 -15.49 -12.81 13.42
C MET A 147 -14.90 -13.55 14.62
N ASN A 148 -14.82 -14.89 14.53
CA ASN A 148 -14.17 -15.72 15.54
C ASN A 148 -12.64 -15.71 15.32
N PRO A 149 -11.82 -15.13 16.23
CA PRO A 149 -10.37 -15.11 16.11
C PRO A 149 -9.74 -16.50 16.08
N MET A 150 -10.31 -17.47 16.80
CA MET A 150 -9.77 -18.82 16.85
C MET A 150 -9.87 -19.50 15.49
N GLU A 151 -11.01 -19.33 14.81
CA GLU A 151 -11.25 -19.93 13.49
C GLU A 151 -10.40 -19.31 12.39
N ARG A 152 -10.12 -18.00 12.45
CA ARG A 152 -9.42 -17.27 11.38
C ARG A 152 -7.92 -17.12 11.59
N MET A 153 -7.48 -17.04 12.84
CA MET A 153 -6.11 -16.69 13.22
C MET A 153 -5.48 -17.73 14.16
N GLY A 154 -6.25 -18.69 14.67
CA GLY A 154 -5.77 -19.58 15.73
C GLY A 154 -5.40 -18.82 17.01
N LEU A 155 -6.10 -17.72 17.30
CA LEU A 155 -5.86 -16.85 18.45
C LEU A 155 -7.06 -16.81 19.37
N GLU A 156 -6.84 -16.71 20.68
CA GLU A 156 -7.95 -16.47 21.63
C GLU A 156 -8.51 -15.05 21.50
N SER A 157 -7.64 -14.07 21.20
CA SER A 157 -8.02 -12.68 21.01
C SER A 157 -7.11 -11.99 19.98
N VAL A 158 -7.68 -11.06 19.21
CA VAL A 158 -6.92 -10.15 18.33
C VAL A 158 -6.48 -8.87 19.02
N SER A 159 -6.82 -8.66 20.30
CA SER A 159 -6.48 -7.44 21.04
C SER A 159 -4.97 -7.22 21.19
N SER A 160 -4.18 -8.30 21.16
CA SER A 160 -2.72 -8.27 21.18
C SER A 160 -2.08 -8.39 19.80
N TYR A 161 -2.89 -8.39 18.74
CA TYR A 161 -2.41 -8.58 17.38
C TYR A 161 -1.63 -7.35 16.92
N ILE A 162 -0.36 -7.53 16.60
CA ILE A 162 0.55 -6.48 16.15
C ILE A 162 0.82 -6.57 14.65
N ASN A 163 1.10 -5.42 14.04
CA ASN A 163 1.66 -5.36 12.71
C ASN A 163 3.12 -5.82 12.76
N ALA A 164 3.55 -6.62 11.79
CA ALA A 164 4.90 -7.20 11.75
C ALA A 164 5.94 -6.26 11.13
N GLY A 165 5.54 -5.12 10.55
CA GLY A 165 6.46 -4.29 9.79
C GLY A 165 7.49 -3.54 10.62
N ILE A 166 7.24 -3.35 11.91
CA ILE A 166 8.24 -2.83 12.85
C ILE A 166 8.21 -3.70 14.11
N LEU A 167 9.33 -4.40 14.37
CA LEU A 167 9.46 -5.30 15.51
C LEU A 167 10.75 -5.01 16.29
N VAL A 168 10.65 -5.02 17.61
CA VAL A 168 11.80 -5.22 18.48
C VAL A 168 11.84 -6.69 18.86
N MET A 169 12.88 -7.42 18.42
CA MET A 169 12.94 -8.88 18.55
C MET A 169 13.92 -9.29 19.65
N ASN A 170 13.47 -10.12 20.59
CA ASN A 170 14.33 -10.74 21.62
C ASN A 170 15.00 -11.99 21.05
N LEU A 171 16.15 -11.82 20.39
CA LEU A 171 16.83 -12.90 19.69
C LEU A 171 17.34 -13.98 20.66
N THR A 172 17.79 -13.59 21.84
CA THR A 172 18.21 -14.54 22.88
C THR A 172 17.05 -15.46 23.29
N LEU A 173 15.89 -14.88 23.56
CA LEU A 173 14.71 -15.64 23.98
C LEU A 173 14.14 -16.48 22.84
N LEU A 174 14.09 -15.94 21.62
CA LEU A 174 13.64 -16.66 20.43
C LEU A 174 14.50 -17.90 20.16
N ARG A 175 15.83 -17.79 20.26
CA ARG A 175 16.75 -18.93 20.13
C ARG A 175 16.56 -19.94 21.27
N ARG A 176 16.55 -19.47 22.52
CA ARG A 176 16.44 -20.32 23.71
C ARG A 176 15.20 -21.21 23.67
N ASP A 177 14.09 -20.66 23.20
CA ASP A 177 12.80 -21.35 23.17
C ASP A 177 12.52 -22.05 21.83
N GLY A 178 13.49 -22.12 20.90
CA GLY A 178 13.36 -22.82 19.63
C GLY A 178 12.30 -22.21 18.69
N MET A 179 12.09 -20.90 18.75
CA MET A 179 10.95 -20.26 18.11
C MET A 179 11.00 -20.26 16.58
N VAL A 180 12.20 -20.22 15.99
CA VAL A 180 12.34 -20.29 14.52
C VAL A 180 11.80 -21.61 13.97
N GLU A 181 12.13 -22.73 14.62
CA GLU A 181 11.57 -24.04 14.23
C GLU A 181 10.04 -24.03 14.31
N ARG A 182 9.49 -23.47 15.40
CA ARG A 182 8.05 -23.34 15.58
C ARG A 182 7.40 -22.48 14.50
N PHE A 183 8.01 -21.37 14.10
CA PHE A 183 7.51 -20.54 13.01
C PHE A 183 7.45 -21.33 11.69
N VAL A 184 8.54 -22.04 11.36
CA VAL A 184 8.65 -22.82 10.12
C VAL A 184 7.61 -23.94 10.06
N GLN A 185 7.39 -24.65 11.17
CA GLN A 185 6.37 -25.71 11.26
C GLN A 185 4.93 -25.19 11.10
N THR A 186 4.71 -23.86 11.18
CA THR A 186 3.39 -23.25 11.06
C THR A 186 3.14 -22.53 9.73
N ILE A 187 4.10 -22.51 8.81
CA ILE A 187 3.97 -21.85 7.50
C ILE A 187 2.78 -22.41 6.71
N ASP A 188 2.64 -23.73 6.66
CA ASP A 188 1.59 -24.42 5.88
C ASP A 188 0.17 -24.23 6.45
N LYS A 189 0.02 -23.52 7.59
CA LYS A 189 -1.30 -23.22 8.16
C LYS A 189 -1.99 -22.03 7.48
N HIS A 190 -1.26 -21.26 6.67
CA HIS A 190 -1.83 -20.16 5.88
C HIS A 190 -2.67 -19.17 6.71
N TYR A 191 -2.06 -18.63 7.77
CA TYR A 191 -2.72 -17.61 8.60
C TYR A 191 -3.02 -16.35 7.80
N LEU A 192 -4.02 -15.57 8.22
CA LEU A 192 -4.28 -14.27 7.61
C LEU A 192 -3.05 -13.38 7.77
N TYR A 193 -2.62 -12.75 6.67
CA TYR A 193 -1.36 -11.99 6.57
C TYR A 193 -0.09 -12.83 6.82
N ASP A 194 -0.15 -14.14 6.56
CA ASP A 194 0.98 -15.08 6.46
C ASP A 194 1.99 -14.98 7.61
N ASP A 195 3.19 -14.43 7.38
CA ASP A 195 4.26 -14.34 8.38
C ASP A 195 3.87 -13.48 9.60
N GLN A 196 3.09 -12.42 9.38
CA GLN A 196 2.52 -11.63 10.47
C GLN A 196 1.58 -12.48 11.34
N GLY A 197 0.76 -13.32 10.71
CA GLY A 197 -0.11 -14.26 11.41
C GLY A 197 0.67 -15.31 12.19
N ILE A 198 1.74 -15.86 11.59
CA ILE A 198 2.65 -16.82 12.24
C ILE A 198 3.28 -16.21 13.48
N LEU A 199 3.84 -15.00 13.39
CA LEU A 199 4.46 -14.32 14.53
C LEU A 199 3.45 -14.09 15.65
N ASN A 200 2.27 -13.56 15.33
CA ASN A 200 1.23 -13.31 16.33
C ASN A 200 0.69 -14.59 16.97
N HIS A 201 0.55 -15.67 16.21
CA HIS A 201 0.12 -16.98 16.71
C HIS A 201 1.17 -17.63 17.60
N CYS A 202 2.41 -17.74 17.12
CA CYS A 202 3.47 -18.45 17.83
C CYS A 202 3.96 -17.69 19.06
N CYS A 203 3.95 -16.35 19.02
CA CYS A 203 4.35 -15.50 20.14
C CYS A 203 3.17 -15.04 21.03
N TYR A 204 1.96 -15.57 20.81
CA TYR A 204 0.77 -15.16 21.56
C TYR A 204 0.99 -15.22 23.08
N GLY A 205 0.52 -14.20 23.79
CA GLY A 205 0.73 -14.02 25.24
C GLY A 205 2.12 -13.52 25.64
N ARG A 206 3.07 -13.39 24.71
CA ARG A 206 4.45 -12.90 24.96
C ARG A 206 4.85 -11.81 23.94
N ILE A 207 3.92 -10.89 23.67
CA ILE A 207 4.10 -9.71 22.80
C ILE A 207 3.88 -8.45 23.62
N LYS A 208 4.83 -7.50 23.54
CA LYS A 208 4.72 -6.17 24.13
C LYS A 208 4.18 -5.17 23.11
N HIS A 209 3.24 -4.32 23.51
CA HIS A 209 2.71 -3.27 22.63
C HIS A 209 3.60 -2.03 22.66
N LEU A 210 3.83 -1.48 21.47
CA LEU A 210 4.53 -0.22 21.26
C LEU A 210 3.55 0.90 20.94
N PRO A 211 3.88 2.16 21.27
CA PRO A 211 3.12 3.32 20.82
C PRO A 211 3.05 3.43 19.29
N VAL A 212 1.93 3.93 18.79
CA VAL A 212 1.61 4.08 17.36
C VAL A 212 2.66 4.92 16.62
N LYS A 213 3.34 5.85 17.31
CA LYS A 213 4.43 6.67 16.74
C LYS A 213 5.54 5.84 16.06
N TYR A 214 5.71 4.57 16.43
CA TYR A 214 6.74 3.69 15.87
C TYR A 214 6.29 2.85 14.67
N ASN A 215 5.01 2.88 14.29
CA ASN A 215 4.51 2.19 13.11
C ASN A 215 3.15 2.79 12.69
N LEU A 216 3.14 4.08 12.33
CA LEU A 216 1.92 4.74 11.90
C LEU A 216 1.69 4.42 10.42
N PHE A 217 0.59 3.72 10.11
CA PHE A 217 0.22 3.50 8.71
C PHE A 217 -0.04 4.85 8.01
N GLN A 218 0.43 4.99 6.77
CA GLN A 218 0.31 6.19 5.94
C GLN A 218 -1.12 6.75 5.89
N ARG A 219 -2.13 5.87 5.85
CA ARG A 219 -3.56 6.28 5.87
C ARG A 219 -4.01 7.02 7.13
N PHE A 220 -3.22 6.97 8.19
CA PHE A 220 -3.44 7.69 9.45
C PHE A 220 -2.48 8.87 9.61
N TYR A 221 -1.49 9.03 8.71
CA TYR A 221 -0.56 10.14 8.77
C TYR A 221 -1.30 11.44 8.42
N GLY A 222 -1.26 12.42 9.33
CA GLY A 222 -2.05 13.64 9.21
C GLY A 222 -3.56 13.42 9.26
N TYR A 223 -4.02 12.23 9.68
CA TYR A 223 -5.41 11.82 9.87
C TYR A 223 -5.58 10.99 11.16
N GLN A 224 -4.94 11.43 12.24
CA GLN A 224 -4.89 10.73 13.51
C GLN A 224 -6.26 10.53 14.15
N GLU A 225 -7.27 11.33 13.77
CA GLU A 225 -8.67 11.14 14.14
C GLU A 225 -9.24 9.77 13.70
N ARG A 226 -8.60 9.10 12.74
CA ARG A 226 -8.94 7.75 12.29
C ARG A 226 -8.40 6.65 13.21
N LEU A 227 -7.52 6.97 14.15
CA LEU A 227 -7.02 6.02 15.14
C LEU A 227 -8.12 5.71 16.16
N SER A 228 -8.38 4.44 16.39
CA SER A 228 -9.48 3.98 17.22
C SER A 228 -9.09 3.98 18.69
N SER A 229 -9.74 4.82 19.49
CA SER A 229 -9.63 4.82 20.96
C SER A 229 -10.15 3.53 21.61
N ARG A 230 -10.81 2.64 20.85
CA ARG A 230 -11.21 1.30 21.30
C ARG A 230 -10.06 0.28 21.22
N ILE A 231 -9.06 0.55 20.38
CA ILE A 231 -7.93 -0.35 20.10
C ILE A 231 -6.68 0.13 20.85
N TYR A 232 -6.44 1.44 20.79
CA TYR A 232 -5.29 2.08 21.40
C TYR A 232 -5.66 2.77 22.71
N THR A 233 -4.81 2.59 23.72
CA THR A 233 -4.84 3.36 24.97
C THR A 233 -4.21 4.74 24.77
N GLY A 234 -4.42 5.67 25.71
CA GLY A 234 -3.82 7.01 25.64
C GLY A 234 -2.29 7.00 25.50
N ASN A 235 -1.61 6.11 26.24
CA ASN A 235 -0.15 5.96 26.13
C ASN A 235 0.28 5.38 24.78
N GLU A 236 -0.53 4.51 24.17
CA GLU A 236 -0.24 3.96 22.85
C GLU A 236 -0.44 5.02 21.74
N LEU A 237 -1.27 6.04 21.96
CA LEU A 237 -1.49 7.15 21.02
C LEU A 237 -0.47 8.28 21.17
N GLU A 238 0.38 8.26 22.21
CA GLU A 238 1.38 9.30 22.43
C GLU A 238 2.35 9.42 21.24
N GLY A 239 2.49 10.63 20.71
CA GLY A 239 3.37 10.93 19.58
C GLY A 239 2.82 10.52 18.21
N ALA A 240 1.57 10.08 18.09
CA ALA A 240 0.97 9.72 16.80
C ALA A 240 0.86 10.91 15.81
N GLU A 241 0.78 12.15 16.32
CA GLU A 241 0.77 13.39 15.50
C GLU A 241 2.09 13.66 14.80
N ASP A 242 3.20 13.23 15.40
CA ASP A 242 4.55 13.40 14.87
C ASP A 242 5.34 12.08 14.99
N PRO A 243 4.96 11.08 14.18
CA PRO A 243 5.44 9.71 14.31
C PRO A 243 6.94 9.62 13.98
N ALA A 244 7.64 8.73 14.69
CA ALA A 244 9.02 8.38 14.38
C ALA A 244 9.10 7.56 13.07
N ILE A 245 8.09 6.76 12.76
CA ILE A 245 8.05 5.91 11.56
C ILE A 245 6.67 6.00 10.92
N VAL A 246 6.64 6.33 9.62
CA VAL A 246 5.45 6.25 8.77
C VAL A 246 5.58 5.05 7.85
N HIS A 247 4.66 4.10 8.00
CA HIS A 247 4.65 2.85 7.23
C HIS A 247 3.68 2.98 6.05
N GLN A 248 4.20 2.84 4.83
CA GLN A 248 3.45 2.93 3.58
C GLN A 248 2.64 1.64 3.31
N ALA A 249 1.94 1.11 4.33
CA ALA A 249 1.23 -0.16 4.27
C ALA A 249 0.05 -0.14 3.28
N GLY A 250 -0.21 -1.28 2.63
CA GLY A 250 -1.29 -1.46 1.64
C GLY A 250 -0.80 -1.46 0.19
N SER A 251 -1.74 -1.46 -0.76
CA SER A 251 -1.46 -1.63 -2.19
C SER A 251 -1.05 -0.35 -2.92
N LEU A 252 -1.47 0.81 -2.41
CA LEU A 252 -1.12 2.11 -2.96
C LEU A 252 0.16 2.61 -2.29
N LYS A 253 1.22 2.77 -3.09
CA LYS A 253 2.57 3.07 -2.61
C LYS A 253 3.14 4.33 -3.28
N PRO A 254 3.96 5.16 -2.60
CA PRO A 254 4.42 6.44 -3.15
C PRO A 254 5.15 6.31 -4.50
N TRP A 255 5.74 5.15 -4.78
CA TRP A 255 6.38 4.82 -6.05
C TRP A 255 5.44 4.27 -7.14
N ASN A 256 4.13 4.23 -6.87
CA ASN A 256 3.08 3.84 -7.80
C ASN A 256 2.00 4.94 -7.93
N ASN A 257 1.89 5.84 -6.94
CA ASN A 257 0.89 6.90 -6.93
C ASN A 257 1.36 8.17 -6.19
N MET A 258 1.42 9.30 -6.90
CA MET A 258 1.88 10.59 -6.35
C MET A 258 0.86 11.31 -5.45
N ARG A 259 -0.39 10.87 -5.40
CA ARG A 259 -1.51 11.59 -4.74
C ARG A 259 -1.60 11.36 -3.24
N MET A 260 -0.72 10.53 -2.68
CA MET A 260 -0.90 10.03 -1.34
C MET A 260 -0.18 10.88 -0.28
N VAL A 261 -0.66 10.79 0.96
CA VAL A 261 -0.01 11.44 2.10
C VAL A 261 1.42 10.92 2.27
N GLY A 262 2.36 11.77 2.66
CA GLY A 262 3.75 11.35 2.90
C GLY A 262 4.52 11.01 1.63
N CYS A 263 3.90 11.12 0.45
CA CYS A 263 4.57 10.90 -0.83
C CYS A 263 5.76 11.87 -0.99
N GLY A 264 5.60 13.15 -0.64
CA GLY A 264 6.68 14.13 -0.70
C GLY A 264 7.92 13.73 0.12
N GLU A 265 7.73 13.21 1.34
CA GLU A 265 8.82 12.74 2.19
C GLU A 265 9.54 11.53 1.56
N TRP A 266 8.80 10.53 1.09
CA TRP A 266 9.37 9.35 0.44
C TRP A 266 10.22 9.72 -0.79
N TRP A 267 9.70 10.59 -1.66
CA TRP A 267 10.43 11.07 -2.84
C TRP A 267 11.62 11.96 -2.47
N GLY A 268 11.51 12.74 -1.39
CA GLY A 268 12.61 13.52 -0.86
C GLY A 268 13.81 12.64 -0.50
N TYR A 269 13.58 11.49 0.14
CA TYR A 269 14.64 10.52 0.45
C TYR A 269 15.13 9.74 -0.76
N LEU A 270 14.27 9.44 -1.74
CA LEU A 270 14.71 8.85 -3.00
C LEU A 270 15.76 9.73 -3.69
N ASP A 271 15.53 11.04 -3.72
CA ASP A 271 16.40 12.03 -4.35
C ASP A 271 17.82 12.10 -3.72
N TYR A 272 18.08 11.47 -2.58
CA TYR A 272 19.41 11.41 -1.96
C TYR A 272 20.40 10.55 -2.74
N PHE A 273 19.89 9.52 -3.44
CA PHE A 273 20.74 8.47 -3.99
C PHE A 273 20.43 8.08 -5.42
N ILE A 274 19.44 8.69 -6.05
CA ILE A 274 19.23 8.51 -7.48
C ILE A 274 19.90 9.63 -8.27
N THR A 275 20.36 9.31 -9.48
CA THR A 275 20.89 10.28 -10.43
C THR A 275 19.75 11.09 -11.08
N PRO A 276 20.03 12.28 -11.65
CA PRO A 276 19.02 13.06 -12.37
C PRO A 276 18.30 12.27 -13.48
N ASP A 277 19.02 11.44 -14.22
CA ASP A 277 18.46 10.61 -15.29
C ASP A 277 17.54 9.50 -14.74
N GLU A 278 17.92 8.86 -13.63
CA GLU A 278 17.08 7.89 -12.92
C GLU A 278 15.82 8.57 -12.35
N GLN A 279 15.98 9.78 -11.79
CA GLN A 279 14.88 10.57 -11.25
C GLN A 279 13.83 10.89 -12.31
N GLN A 280 14.26 11.36 -13.48
CA GLN A 280 13.35 11.64 -14.57
C GLN A 280 12.56 10.38 -14.96
N LYS A 281 13.26 9.26 -15.23
CA LYS A 281 12.62 8.00 -15.63
C LYS A 281 11.65 7.47 -14.57
N TYR A 282 12.05 7.51 -13.30
CA TYR A 282 11.23 7.03 -12.19
C TYR A 282 9.98 7.90 -12.04
N ARG A 283 10.12 9.23 -12.04
CA ARG A 283 8.99 10.18 -11.97
C ARG A 283 8.05 10.03 -13.16
N GLU A 284 8.57 9.94 -14.39
CA GLU A 284 7.76 9.74 -15.59
C GLU A 284 6.94 8.44 -15.51
N ARG A 285 7.56 7.33 -15.08
CA ARG A 285 6.86 6.06 -14.87
C ARG A 285 5.74 6.20 -13.84
N VAL A 286 6.03 6.78 -12.67
CA VAL A 286 5.01 6.92 -11.62
C VAL A 286 3.92 7.89 -12.01
N VAL A 287 4.22 8.98 -12.74
CA VAL A 287 3.20 9.90 -13.24
C VAL A 287 2.31 9.22 -14.28
N MET A 288 2.88 8.41 -15.18
CA MET A 288 2.11 7.62 -16.14
C MET A 288 1.23 6.56 -15.47
N GLN A 289 1.70 5.97 -14.37
CA GLN A 289 0.98 4.97 -13.59
C GLN A 289 0.01 5.57 -12.57
N THR A 290 0.24 6.81 -12.11
CA THR A 290 -0.62 7.53 -11.16
C THR A 290 -1.90 7.81 -11.92
N PRO A 291 -2.97 7.04 -11.68
CA PRO A 291 -4.08 7.09 -12.56
C PRO A 291 -4.84 8.37 -12.16
N TYR A 292 -4.71 9.39 -13.01
CA TYR A 292 -5.38 10.67 -12.88
C TYR A 292 -6.32 10.85 -14.07
N GLU A 293 -7.36 10.01 -14.07
CA GLU A 293 -8.54 10.29 -14.88
C GLU A 293 -9.63 10.80 -13.94
N ASN A 294 -9.58 12.12 -13.74
CA ASN A 294 -10.66 12.87 -13.13
C ASN A 294 -11.96 12.49 -13.84
N TRP A 295 -13.03 12.22 -13.09
CA TRP A 295 -14.33 11.89 -13.68
C TRP A 295 -14.75 12.89 -14.76
N ASN A 296 -14.47 14.18 -14.52
CA ASN A 296 -14.73 15.25 -15.49
C ASN A 296 -13.94 15.09 -16.78
N LYS A 297 -12.71 14.59 -16.72
CA LYS A 297 -11.90 14.31 -17.91
C LYS A 297 -12.50 13.15 -18.70
N ILE A 298 -12.86 12.05 -18.03
CA ILE A 298 -13.54 10.91 -18.67
C ILE A 298 -14.83 11.38 -19.36
N ILE A 299 -15.68 12.13 -18.66
CA ILE A 299 -16.93 12.67 -19.21
C ILE A 299 -16.68 13.63 -20.37
N SER A 300 -15.72 14.55 -20.24
CA SER A 300 -15.37 15.50 -21.29
C SER A 300 -14.90 14.79 -22.55
N CYS A 301 -14.00 13.81 -22.41
CA CYS A 301 -13.51 13.00 -23.53
C CYS A 301 -14.63 12.16 -24.16
N CYS A 302 -15.50 11.54 -23.34
CA CYS A 302 -16.64 10.81 -23.86
C CYS A 302 -17.59 11.73 -24.66
N LYS A 303 -17.81 12.96 -24.20
CA LYS A 303 -18.65 13.95 -24.91
C LYS A 303 -18.00 14.50 -26.18
N SER A 304 -16.67 14.61 -26.23
CA SER A 304 -15.95 15.15 -27.38
C SER A 304 -15.73 14.13 -28.50
N MET A 305 -16.03 12.86 -28.26
CA MET A 305 -15.75 11.76 -29.17
C MET A 305 -17.04 11.23 -29.79
N MET A 306 -16.98 10.79 -31.05
CA MET A 306 -18.16 10.26 -31.74
C MET A 306 -18.55 8.87 -31.22
N ASP A 307 -17.54 8.05 -30.92
CA ASP A 307 -17.70 6.66 -30.51
C ASP A 307 -16.90 6.41 -29.23
N VAL A 308 -17.56 5.83 -28.23
CA VAL A 308 -16.96 5.38 -26.97
C VAL A 308 -17.04 3.86 -26.88
N VAL A 309 -15.92 3.22 -26.52
CA VAL A 309 -15.83 1.78 -26.30
C VAL A 309 -15.35 1.52 -24.88
N ILE A 310 -16.04 0.64 -24.16
CA ILE A 310 -15.65 0.23 -22.81
C ILE A 310 -14.86 -1.06 -22.91
N PHE A 311 -13.64 -1.09 -22.38
CA PHE A 311 -12.84 -2.31 -22.31
C PHE A 311 -12.92 -2.90 -20.89
N GLY A 312 -13.56 -4.06 -20.77
CA GLY A 312 -13.85 -4.80 -19.56
C GLY A 312 -15.35 -4.85 -19.27
N CYS A 313 -15.92 -6.05 -19.17
CA CYS A 313 -17.35 -6.28 -18.90
C CYS A 313 -17.60 -6.85 -17.48
N GLY A 314 -16.59 -6.81 -16.61
CA GLY A 314 -16.71 -7.20 -15.21
C GLY A 314 -17.62 -6.25 -14.40
N LYS A 315 -17.68 -6.47 -13.07
CA LYS A 315 -18.48 -5.65 -12.14
C LYS A 315 -18.21 -4.14 -12.31
N LEU A 316 -16.94 -3.76 -12.43
CA LEU A 316 -16.52 -2.37 -12.60
C LEU A 316 -16.93 -1.79 -13.96
N GLY A 317 -16.79 -2.55 -15.05
CA GLY A 317 -17.23 -2.12 -16.38
C GLY A 317 -18.73 -1.86 -16.44
N LYS A 318 -19.53 -2.76 -15.85
CA LYS A 318 -20.98 -2.60 -15.73
C LYS A 318 -21.36 -1.35 -14.94
N GLN A 319 -20.68 -1.12 -13.81
CA GLN A 319 -20.89 0.09 -13.00
C GLN A 319 -20.52 1.36 -13.77
N LEU A 320 -19.39 1.38 -14.46
CA LEU A 320 -18.96 2.52 -15.29
C LEU A 320 -19.99 2.87 -16.36
N ILE A 321 -20.54 1.86 -17.04
CA ILE A 321 -21.57 2.07 -18.06
C ILE A 321 -22.79 2.78 -17.48
N GLU A 322 -23.28 2.34 -16.32
CA GLU A 322 -24.40 3.02 -15.64
C GLU A 322 -24.07 4.48 -15.29
N GLU A 323 -22.84 4.77 -14.82
CA GLU A 323 -22.40 6.13 -14.50
C GLU A 323 -22.34 7.03 -15.73
N LEU A 324 -21.82 6.51 -16.84
CA LEU A 324 -21.77 7.22 -18.11
C LEU A 324 -23.17 7.50 -18.65
N LEU A 325 -24.07 6.51 -18.62
CA LEU A 325 -25.47 6.67 -19.06
C LEU A 325 -26.21 7.72 -18.22
N ASN A 326 -26.03 7.72 -16.89
CA ASN A 326 -26.60 8.74 -15.99
C ASN A 326 -26.06 10.15 -16.28
N CYS A 327 -24.85 10.25 -16.83
CA CYS A 327 -24.25 11.51 -17.28
C CYS A 327 -24.66 11.90 -18.72
N ASN A 328 -25.66 11.23 -19.30
CA ASN A 328 -26.13 11.40 -20.68
C ASN A 328 -25.07 11.08 -21.75
N ILE A 329 -24.16 10.14 -21.48
CA ILE A 329 -23.20 9.63 -22.47
C ILE A 329 -23.88 8.50 -23.25
N GLY A 330 -24.61 8.85 -24.31
CA GLY A 330 -25.35 7.90 -25.17
C GLY A 330 -24.55 7.36 -26.36
N ASN A 331 -23.30 7.75 -26.51
CA ASN A 331 -22.42 7.36 -27.62
C ASN A 331 -21.51 6.16 -27.30
N ILE A 332 -21.86 5.38 -26.27
CA ILE A 332 -21.21 4.10 -25.98
C ILE A 332 -21.66 3.10 -27.04
N LYS A 333 -20.74 2.72 -27.92
CA LYS A 333 -21.03 1.86 -29.08
C LYS A 333 -20.88 0.38 -28.77
N LEU A 334 -19.94 0.04 -27.88
CA LEU A 334 -19.50 -1.33 -27.71
C LEU A 334 -18.86 -1.54 -26.34
N ILE A 335 -18.98 -2.77 -25.85
CA ILE A 335 -18.21 -3.29 -24.74
C ILE A 335 -17.26 -4.35 -25.30
N CYS A 336 -15.97 -4.24 -25.01
CA CYS A 336 -14.97 -5.21 -25.38
C CYS A 336 -14.51 -5.98 -24.14
N ASP A 337 -14.30 -7.29 -24.25
CA ASP A 337 -13.69 -8.09 -23.19
C ASP A 337 -12.89 -9.25 -23.81
N ASN A 338 -11.72 -9.57 -23.24
CA ASN A 338 -10.89 -10.67 -23.73
C ASN A 338 -11.51 -12.05 -23.42
N GLY A 339 -12.45 -12.12 -22.47
CA GLY A 339 -13.22 -13.32 -22.17
C GLY A 339 -14.54 -13.44 -22.95
N ALA A 340 -14.84 -12.51 -23.86
CA ALA A 340 -16.09 -12.54 -24.63
C ALA A 340 -16.14 -13.76 -25.57
N SER A 341 -17.16 -14.61 -25.42
CA SER A 341 -17.21 -15.94 -26.04
C SER A 341 -18.05 -16.06 -27.32
N GLY A 342 -18.89 -15.07 -27.68
CA GLY A 342 -19.65 -15.17 -28.93
C GLY A 342 -20.77 -14.16 -29.11
N GLU A 343 -21.21 -14.09 -30.37
CA GLU A 343 -22.18 -13.15 -30.93
C GLU A 343 -23.55 -13.25 -30.22
N ASN A 344 -23.94 -12.18 -29.53
CA ASN A 344 -25.25 -11.84 -28.92
C ASN A 344 -25.22 -11.47 -27.42
N ASP A 345 -24.05 -11.43 -26.77
CA ASP A 345 -23.97 -10.88 -25.40
C ASP A 345 -24.16 -9.35 -25.42
N GLU A 346 -25.00 -8.84 -24.52
CA GLU A 346 -25.23 -7.40 -24.34
C GLU A 346 -25.38 -7.00 -22.86
N TYR A 347 -25.09 -5.74 -22.57
CA TYR A 347 -25.38 -5.11 -21.28
C TYR A 347 -26.00 -3.74 -21.51
N GLN A 348 -27.17 -3.49 -20.90
CA GLN A 348 -27.91 -2.24 -21.08
C GLN A 348 -28.18 -1.91 -22.57
N GLY A 349 -28.39 -2.94 -23.41
CA GLY A 349 -28.58 -2.81 -24.85
C GLY A 349 -27.32 -2.48 -25.66
N ILE A 350 -26.13 -2.57 -25.04
CA ILE A 350 -24.82 -2.38 -25.70
C ILE A 350 -24.18 -3.75 -25.89
N SER A 351 -23.80 -4.07 -27.13
CA SER A 351 -23.21 -5.36 -27.49
C SER A 351 -21.81 -5.56 -26.90
N ILE A 352 -21.50 -6.80 -26.56
CA ILE A 352 -20.22 -7.26 -26.00
C ILE A 352 -19.48 -8.11 -27.03
N THR A 353 -18.19 -7.86 -27.25
CA THR A 353 -17.37 -8.60 -28.23
C THR A 353 -15.88 -8.60 -27.87
N SER A 354 -15.04 -9.21 -28.70
CA SER A 354 -13.58 -9.16 -28.57
C SER A 354 -13.02 -7.77 -28.92
N VAL A 355 -11.84 -7.48 -28.37
CA VAL A 355 -11.13 -6.20 -28.57
C VAL A 355 -10.82 -5.96 -30.05
N GLU A 356 -10.39 -6.99 -30.78
CA GLU A 356 -10.03 -6.90 -32.19
C GLU A 356 -11.23 -6.50 -33.05
N LYS A 357 -12.40 -7.13 -32.80
CA LYS A 357 -13.65 -6.76 -33.48
C LYS A 357 -14.03 -5.32 -33.18
N GLY A 358 -13.84 -4.86 -31.94
CA GLY A 358 -14.12 -3.47 -31.55
C GLY A 358 -13.21 -2.45 -32.24
N ILE A 359 -11.92 -2.74 -32.37
CA ILE A 359 -10.96 -1.88 -33.06
C ILE A 359 -11.28 -1.79 -34.56
N ILE A 360 -11.68 -2.90 -35.19
CA ILE A 360 -12.10 -2.92 -36.60
C ILE A 360 -13.40 -2.12 -36.79
N ALA A 361 -14.39 -2.30 -35.91
CA ALA A 361 -15.68 -1.62 -36.01
C ALA A 361 -15.59 -0.12 -35.71
N TYR A 362 -14.74 0.28 -34.78
CA TYR A 362 -14.60 1.66 -34.31
C TYR A 362 -13.11 2.08 -34.20
N PRO A 363 -12.39 2.24 -35.33
CA PRO A 363 -10.95 2.50 -35.33
C PRO A 363 -10.56 3.83 -34.69
N ASN A 364 -11.49 4.78 -34.65
CA ASN A 364 -11.33 6.12 -34.08
C ASN A 364 -11.99 6.28 -32.70
N ALA A 365 -12.50 5.21 -32.10
CA ALA A 365 -13.15 5.28 -30.79
C ALA A 365 -12.21 5.78 -29.69
N PHE A 366 -12.84 6.36 -28.68
CA PHE A 366 -12.26 6.58 -27.36
C PHE A 366 -12.48 5.35 -26.49
N TRP A 367 -11.40 4.84 -25.90
CA TRP A 367 -11.40 3.61 -25.13
C TRP A 367 -11.31 3.90 -23.64
N VAL A 368 -12.25 3.37 -22.87
CA VAL A 368 -12.25 3.44 -21.41
C VAL A 368 -11.99 2.05 -20.83
N ILE A 369 -10.80 1.84 -20.27
CA ILE A 369 -10.43 0.61 -19.58
C ILE A 369 -11.08 0.60 -18.20
N SER A 370 -11.82 -0.46 -17.86
CA SER A 370 -12.61 -0.54 -16.63
C SER A 370 -12.09 -1.56 -15.60
N SER A 371 -10.86 -2.03 -15.78
CA SER A 371 -10.19 -2.99 -14.90
C SER A 371 -8.96 -2.37 -14.27
N GLN A 372 -8.89 -2.33 -12.94
CA GLN A 372 -7.69 -1.87 -12.23
C GLN A 372 -6.59 -2.94 -12.21
N LYS A 373 -6.97 -4.22 -12.02
CA LYS A 373 -6.00 -5.33 -11.91
C LYS A 373 -5.28 -5.59 -13.23
N TYR A 374 -5.96 -5.41 -14.35
CA TYR A 374 -5.44 -5.72 -15.69
C TYR A 374 -5.21 -4.46 -16.54
N ALA A 375 -5.32 -3.26 -15.94
CA ALA A 375 -5.22 -1.98 -16.63
C ALA A 375 -3.99 -1.89 -17.55
N GLU A 376 -2.80 -2.18 -17.01
CA GLU A 376 -1.53 -2.08 -17.74
C GLU A 376 -1.50 -3.03 -18.95
N GLY A 377 -1.89 -4.29 -18.75
CA GLY A 377 -1.97 -5.28 -19.84
C GLY A 377 -2.99 -4.89 -20.91
N MET A 378 -4.16 -4.39 -20.50
CA MET A 378 -5.20 -3.93 -21.41
C MET A 378 -4.77 -2.69 -22.20
N ARG A 379 -4.09 -1.74 -21.55
CA ARG A 379 -3.51 -0.57 -22.22
C ARG A 379 -2.47 -1.00 -23.25
N LYS A 380 -1.53 -1.86 -22.85
CA LYS A 380 -0.50 -2.38 -23.75
C LYS A 380 -1.11 -3.06 -24.97
N GLN A 381 -2.13 -3.88 -24.77
CA GLN A 381 -2.88 -4.52 -25.85
C GLN A 381 -3.44 -3.48 -26.83
N LEU A 382 -4.16 -2.45 -26.35
CA LEU A 382 -4.71 -1.40 -27.22
C LEU A 382 -3.62 -0.64 -28.01
N LEU A 383 -2.49 -0.34 -27.37
CA LEU A 383 -1.34 0.30 -28.01
C LEU A 383 -0.71 -0.60 -29.10
N GLU A 384 -0.59 -1.90 -28.85
CA GLU A 384 -0.08 -2.90 -29.80
C GLU A 384 -1.00 -3.03 -31.03
N TYR A 385 -2.32 -2.88 -30.85
CA TYR A 385 -3.27 -2.80 -31.95
C TYR A 385 -3.35 -1.41 -32.62
N GLY A 386 -2.51 -0.45 -32.23
CA GLY A 386 -2.40 0.87 -32.87
C GLY A 386 -3.40 1.91 -32.40
N VAL A 387 -4.09 1.70 -31.27
CA VAL A 387 -4.90 2.75 -30.63
C VAL A 387 -3.95 3.80 -30.06
N ALA A 388 -4.17 5.07 -30.40
CA ALA A 388 -3.32 6.16 -29.92
C ALA A 388 -3.51 6.39 -28.41
N GLN A 389 -2.43 6.66 -27.68
CA GLN A 389 -2.42 6.79 -26.21
C GLN A 389 -3.42 7.85 -25.72
N GLU A 390 -3.58 8.96 -26.44
CA GLU A 390 -4.52 10.03 -26.15
C GLU A 390 -6.00 9.62 -26.26
N ARG A 391 -6.28 8.47 -26.89
CA ARG A 391 -7.62 7.89 -27.01
C ARG A 391 -7.89 6.78 -25.99
N ILE A 392 -6.98 6.55 -25.04
CA ILE A 392 -7.11 5.49 -24.03
C ILE A 392 -7.13 6.14 -22.65
N CYS A 393 -8.21 5.94 -21.91
CA CYS A 393 -8.29 6.31 -20.50
C CYS A 393 -8.59 5.09 -19.61
N GLU A 394 -8.22 5.20 -18.34
CA GLU A 394 -8.48 4.18 -17.33
C GLU A 394 -9.51 4.71 -16.32
N TYR A 395 -10.56 3.95 -16.10
CA TYR A 395 -11.52 4.19 -15.04
C TYR A 395 -11.04 3.54 -13.74
N ILE A 396 -10.92 4.36 -12.71
CA ILE A 396 -10.40 3.96 -11.40
C ILE A 396 -11.56 3.95 -10.42
N THR A 397 -11.70 2.84 -9.70
CA THR A 397 -12.58 2.71 -8.55
C THR A 397 -12.06 3.57 -7.40
N ARG A 398 -12.89 4.47 -6.91
CA ARG A 398 -12.63 5.34 -5.75
C ARG A 398 -13.21 4.69 -4.49
N ASN A 399 -12.60 3.59 -4.05
CA ASN A 399 -13.01 2.87 -2.84
C ASN A 399 -12.40 3.51 -1.58
N MET A 400 -12.81 3.03 -0.41
CA MET A 400 -12.29 3.49 0.88
C MET A 400 -10.75 3.42 0.96
N GLU A 401 -10.14 2.35 0.47
CA GLU A 401 -8.68 2.17 0.52
C GLU A 401 -7.93 3.25 -0.26
N TYR A 402 -8.44 3.62 -1.43
CA TYR A 402 -7.92 4.72 -2.23
C TYR A 402 -8.10 6.06 -1.51
N LEU A 403 -9.32 6.35 -1.05
CA LEU A 403 -9.66 7.64 -0.47
C LEU A 403 -8.91 7.91 0.84
N TRP A 404 -8.64 6.88 1.63
CA TRP A 404 -7.95 7.01 2.90
C TRP A 404 -6.47 7.35 2.81
N VAL A 405 -5.81 7.06 1.69
CA VAL A 405 -4.38 7.35 1.54
C VAL A 405 -4.10 8.71 0.88
N LEU A 406 -5.14 9.44 0.46
CA LEU A 406 -4.98 10.71 -0.25
C LEU A 406 -4.56 11.87 0.65
N GLN A 407 -3.77 12.78 0.10
CA GLN A 407 -3.54 14.12 0.68
C GLN A 407 -4.88 14.84 0.92
N ARG A 408 -4.99 15.66 1.97
CA ARG A 408 -6.26 16.28 2.41
C ARG A 408 -6.94 17.08 1.31
N GLU A 409 -6.16 17.81 0.53
CA GLU A 409 -6.62 18.63 -0.58
C GLU A 409 -7.22 17.74 -1.69
N LEU A 410 -6.50 16.67 -2.05
CA LEU A 410 -6.92 15.72 -3.08
C LEU A 410 -8.12 14.88 -2.62
N TYR A 411 -8.21 14.55 -1.33
CA TYR A 411 -9.37 13.88 -0.74
C TYR A 411 -10.64 14.72 -0.89
N ALA A 412 -10.58 16.03 -0.62
CA ALA A 412 -11.72 16.93 -0.80
C ALA A 412 -12.11 17.10 -2.27
N GLU A 413 -11.15 17.09 -3.21
CA GLU A 413 -11.40 17.07 -4.65
C GLU A 413 -12.08 15.76 -5.09
N GLU A 414 -11.67 14.61 -4.56
CA GLU A 414 -12.29 13.33 -4.89
C GLU A 414 -13.72 13.24 -4.37
N VAL A 415 -14.01 13.71 -3.16
CA VAL A 415 -15.39 13.76 -2.63
C VAL A 415 -16.30 14.61 -3.52
N GLU A 416 -15.80 15.73 -4.05
CA GLU A 416 -16.55 16.53 -5.03
C GLU A 416 -16.82 15.76 -6.34
N GLN A 417 -15.83 15.02 -6.85
CA GLN A 417 -16.04 14.16 -8.02
C GLN A 417 -17.09 13.07 -7.75
N LEU A 418 -17.11 12.47 -6.55
CA LEU A 418 -18.13 11.47 -6.18
C LEU A 418 -19.54 12.08 -6.12
N ILE A 419 -19.66 13.28 -5.55
CA ILE A 419 -20.92 14.04 -5.53
C ILE A 419 -21.38 14.30 -6.96
N GLN A 420 -20.48 14.73 -7.83
CA GLN A 420 -20.80 14.97 -9.24
C GLN A 420 -21.17 13.68 -9.99
N GLN A 421 -20.48 12.57 -9.73
CA GLN A 421 -20.75 11.26 -10.31
C GLN A 421 -22.15 10.75 -9.97
N VAL A 422 -22.58 10.92 -8.72
CA VAL A 422 -23.85 10.35 -8.24
C VAL A 422 -25.02 11.30 -8.44
N LEU A 423 -24.79 12.60 -8.26
CA LEU A 423 -25.86 13.61 -8.18
C LEU A 423 -25.85 14.58 -9.36
N GLY A 424 -24.80 14.58 -10.19
CA GLY A 424 -24.64 15.56 -11.27
C GLY A 424 -24.43 17.00 -10.77
N LYS A 425 -24.07 17.18 -9.49
CA LYS A 425 -23.91 18.48 -8.84
C LYS A 425 -22.44 18.83 -8.63
N SER A 426 -22.14 20.12 -8.72
CA SER A 426 -20.87 20.68 -8.27
C SER A 426 -21.00 21.29 -6.89
N CYS A 427 -19.91 21.24 -6.12
CA CYS A 427 -19.80 21.89 -4.81
C CYS A 427 -18.86 23.10 -4.89
N GLU A 428 -18.88 23.95 -3.87
CA GLU A 428 -17.86 24.98 -3.74
C GLU A 428 -16.49 24.34 -3.49
N LYS A 429 -15.48 24.73 -4.28
CA LYS A 429 -14.15 24.10 -4.28
C LYS A 429 -13.43 24.17 -2.93
N TYR A 430 -13.66 25.23 -2.16
CA TYR A 430 -12.95 25.55 -0.92
C TYR A 430 -13.49 24.80 0.31
N LEU A 431 -14.62 24.10 0.17
CA LEU A 431 -15.21 23.36 1.28
C LEU A 431 -14.38 22.11 1.60
N THR A 432 -14.30 21.77 2.88
CA THR A 432 -13.78 20.47 3.31
C THR A 432 -14.66 19.35 2.76
N ALA A 433 -14.12 18.14 2.64
CA ALA A 433 -14.88 16.96 2.23
C ALA A 433 -16.18 16.79 3.05
N LYS A 434 -16.10 16.99 4.38
CA LYS A 434 -17.24 16.92 5.28
C LYS A 434 -18.26 18.02 4.99
N ALA A 435 -17.82 19.27 4.87
CA ALA A 435 -18.72 20.39 4.57
C ALA A 435 -19.46 20.20 3.23
N LYS A 436 -18.79 19.61 2.21
CA LYS A 436 -19.44 19.25 0.94
C LYS A 436 -20.58 18.27 1.15
N VAL A 437 -20.39 17.22 1.95
CA VAL A 437 -21.42 16.19 2.20
C VAL A 437 -22.52 16.66 3.16
N ASP A 438 -22.17 17.46 4.17
CA ASP A 438 -23.13 18.03 5.11
C ASP A 438 -24.07 19.04 4.43
N SER A 439 -23.62 19.69 3.33
CA SER A 439 -24.45 20.58 2.52
C SER A 439 -25.56 19.87 1.72
N LEU A 440 -25.49 18.54 1.57
CA LEU A 440 -26.45 17.76 0.80
C LEU A 440 -27.77 17.54 1.56
N THR A 441 -28.84 17.28 0.83
CA THR A 441 -30.10 16.80 1.41
C THR A 441 -29.94 15.35 1.91
N LYS A 442 -30.88 14.88 2.73
CA LYS A 442 -30.88 13.49 3.22
C LYS A 442 -30.90 12.48 2.07
N SER A 443 -31.77 12.67 1.07
CA SER A 443 -31.89 11.78 -0.08
C SER A 443 -30.60 11.68 -0.90
N GLU A 444 -29.83 12.76 -0.96
CA GLU A 444 -28.56 12.82 -1.68
C GLU A 444 -27.44 12.11 -0.92
N ARG A 445 -27.39 12.29 0.41
CA ARG A 445 -26.50 11.51 1.27
C ARG A 445 -26.83 10.02 1.20
N ASP A 446 -28.10 9.64 1.21
CA ASP A 446 -28.52 8.23 1.09
C ASP A 446 -28.07 7.61 -0.25
N ALA A 447 -28.05 8.40 -1.33
CA ALA A 447 -27.55 7.94 -2.63
C ALA A 447 -26.02 7.71 -2.62
N LEU A 448 -25.26 8.61 -2.00
CA LEU A 448 -23.81 8.42 -1.79
C LEU A 448 -23.51 7.26 -0.85
N GLU A 449 -24.29 7.10 0.23
CA GLU A 449 -24.15 6.01 1.18
C GLU A 449 -24.39 4.65 0.52
N LYS A 450 -25.48 4.53 -0.25
CA LYS A 450 -25.79 3.29 -0.97
C LYS A 450 -24.68 2.88 -1.93
N ARG A 451 -23.95 3.84 -2.51
CA ARG A 451 -22.96 3.58 -3.56
C ARG A 451 -21.54 3.41 -3.04
N TYR A 452 -21.13 4.28 -2.13
CA TYR A 452 -19.76 4.36 -1.65
C TYR A 452 -19.63 4.04 -0.16
N GLU A 453 -20.72 3.84 0.57
CA GLU A 453 -20.69 3.65 2.03
C GLU A 453 -19.98 4.82 2.71
N ILE A 454 -20.32 6.05 2.29
CA ILE A 454 -19.59 7.27 2.65
C ILE A 454 -19.43 7.45 4.17
N SER A 455 -20.41 7.00 4.95
CA SER A 455 -20.37 7.00 6.41
C SER A 455 -19.23 6.17 7.02
N ARG A 456 -18.72 5.15 6.30
CA ARG A 456 -17.66 4.27 6.80
C ARG A 456 -16.27 4.89 6.73
N TRP A 457 -16.07 5.85 5.85
CA TRP A 457 -14.73 6.37 5.54
C TRP A 457 -14.64 7.89 5.59
N MET A 458 -15.77 8.58 5.65
CA MET A 458 -15.80 10.02 5.74
C MET A 458 -15.26 10.51 7.08
N ILE A 459 -14.36 11.48 6.98
CA ILE A 459 -13.73 12.11 8.13
C ILE A 459 -14.76 13.01 8.81
N THR A 460 -14.97 12.79 10.11
CA THR A 460 -15.67 13.72 10.98
C THR A 460 -14.66 14.69 11.57
N ASP A 461 -14.91 16.00 11.40
CA ASP A 461 -14.11 17.06 12.04
C ASP A 461 -14.05 16.91 13.58
#